data_AF-K5X2G1-F1
#
_entry.id   AF-K5X2G1-F1
#
_cell.length_a   1.000
_cell.length_b   1.000
_cell.length_c   1.000
_cell.angle_alpha   90.00
_cell.angle_beta   90.00
_cell.angle_gamma   90.00
#
_symmetry.space_group_name_H-M   'P 1'
#
loop_
_entity.id
_entity.type
_entity.pdbx_description
1 polymer ?
#
loop_
_entity_poly.entity_id
_entity_poly.type
_entity_poly.pdbx_seq_one_letter_code
_entity_poly.pdbx_strand_id
1 'polypeptide(L)'
;MTVQNPFRPLSVTREFLYSREFRPVTSIKFIRPVGIDGVSCQNAILQTGIDTTIQNGQVTYDAWWEWFPFAAADFPAEDISVSAGDILTVSVTATSATSGTAEIINQSTAMAVVEDIATSPIALCMSDAEWIVEDFSVGGTLVPLANFGTVTFTGASAGTPSGSVDTSSANTVIINQNNVDLTSALISGSTVMVAYI
;
A
#
# COMPACT_ATOMS: atom_id res chain seq x y z
N MET A 1 -5.70 9.78 -44.87
CA MET A 1 -5.68 8.33 -44.54
C MET A 1 -5.19 8.23 -43.10
N THR A 2 -6.05 8.58 -42.11
CA THR A 2 -6.84 7.67 -41.24
C THR A 2 -5.90 6.74 -40.43
N VAL A 3 -5.93 6.62 -39.10
CA VAL A 3 -7.06 6.56 -38.14
C VAL A 3 -6.60 7.01 -36.73
N GLN A 4 -7.53 7.62 -35.97
CA GLN A 4 -7.46 7.91 -34.53
C GLN A 4 -7.27 6.64 -33.68
N ASN A 5 -6.50 6.71 -32.59
CA ASN A 5 -7.02 6.18 -31.32
C ASN A 5 -6.37 6.88 -30.11
N PRO A 6 -7.13 7.67 -29.34
CA PRO A 6 -6.69 8.21 -28.07
C PRO A 6 -7.07 7.21 -26.95
N PHE A 7 -6.08 6.57 -26.33
CA PHE A 7 -6.31 5.94 -25.03
C PHE A 7 -5.91 6.91 -23.93
N ARG A 8 -6.86 7.78 -23.56
CA ARG A 8 -6.93 8.27 -22.19
C ARG A 8 -7.59 7.16 -21.35
N PRO A 9 -7.01 6.75 -20.22
CA PRO A 9 -7.81 6.22 -19.14
C PRO A 9 -8.70 7.35 -18.62
N LEU A 10 -10.00 7.11 -18.65
CA LEU A 10 -10.97 7.81 -17.80
C LEU A 10 -10.85 7.20 -16.40
N SER A 11 -10.49 8.01 -15.42
CA SER A 11 -11.27 8.05 -14.18
C SER A 11 -11.31 9.49 -13.66
N VAL A 12 -12.51 9.87 -13.25
CA VAL A 12 -12.90 11.22 -12.85
C VAL A 12 -12.81 11.33 -11.33
N THR A 13 -12.14 12.42 -10.95
CA THR A 13 -12.21 13.28 -9.76
C THR A 13 -13.39 13.08 -8.80
N ARG A 14 -13.10 13.12 -7.49
CA ARG A 14 -13.92 13.87 -6.52
C ARG A 14 -13.02 14.49 -5.44
N GLU A 15 -13.09 15.81 -5.35
CA GLU A 15 -12.77 16.56 -4.13
C GLU A 15 -13.48 15.91 -2.94
N PHE A 16 -12.73 15.59 -1.88
CA PHE A 16 -13.31 15.55 -0.55
C PHE A 16 -12.96 16.84 0.17
N LEU A 17 -13.84 17.83 0.02
CA LEU A 17 -14.21 18.68 1.15
C LEU A 17 -14.96 17.78 2.14
N TYR A 18 -14.40 17.49 3.31
CA TYR A 18 -15.21 17.06 4.45
C TYR A 18 -14.92 17.91 5.68
N SER A 19 -15.90 18.77 5.95
CA SER A 19 -16.17 19.43 7.21
C SER A 19 -16.88 18.45 8.16
N ARG A 20 -16.35 18.28 9.36
CA ARG A 20 -17.00 18.48 10.68
C ARG A 20 -16.28 17.65 11.74
N GLU A 21 -15.73 18.40 12.69
CA GLU A 21 -15.28 18.07 14.04
C GLU A 21 -15.15 16.59 14.42
N PHE A 22 -13.91 16.10 14.47
CA PHE A 22 -13.51 15.07 15.42
C PHE A 22 -12.35 15.60 16.28
N ARG A 23 -12.55 15.59 17.60
CA ARG A 23 -11.53 15.78 18.64
C ARG A 23 -11.34 14.45 19.39
N PRO A 24 -10.20 14.28 20.08
CA PRO A 24 -8.92 13.84 19.55
C PRO A 24 -8.84 12.30 19.49
N VAL A 25 -8.30 11.74 18.41
CA VAL A 25 -7.78 10.36 18.44
C VAL A 25 -6.28 10.44 18.19
N THR A 26 -5.53 9.71 19.00
CA THR A 26 -4.07 9.78 19.10
C THR A 26 -3.48 8.68 18.24
N SER A 27 -3.08 9.02 17.01
CA SER A 27 -2.46 8.15 16.00
C SER A 27 -3.40 7.10 15.42
N ILE A 28 -3.65 7.21 14.11
CA ILE A 28 -4.37 6.24 13.31
C ILE A 28 -3.55 6.08 12.05
N LYS A 29 -2.75 5.03 11.88
CA LYS A 29 -1.84 4.83 10.74
C LYS A 29 -2.42 3.76 9.80
N PHE A 30 -2.48 4.06 8.50
CA PHE A 30 -2.98 3.15 7.47
C PHE A 30 -1.85 2.73 6.57
N ILE A 31 -1.63 1.44 6.38
CA ILE A 31 -0.63 0.99 5.41
C ILE A 31 -1.33 0.70 4.07
N ARG A 32 -0.76 1.20 2.97
CA ARG A 32 -1.06 0.70 1.62
C ARG A 32 0.16 -0.05 1.05
N PRO A 33 0.41 -1.32 1.43
CA PRO A 33 1.61 -1.99 0.99
C PRO A 33 1.35 -2.73 -0.33
N VAL A 34 2.39 -2.74 -1.16
CA VAL A 34 2.61 -3.86 -2.08
C VAL A 34 3.67 -4.74 -1.43
N GLY A 35 3.39 -6.04 -1.34
CA GLY A 35 4.25 -6.97 -0.64
C GLY A 35 4.56 -8.24 -1.43
N ILE A 36 5.61 -8.93 -0.99
CA ILE A 36 5.90 -10.33 -1.31
C ILE A 36 5.97 -11.11 0.00
N ASP A 37 5.24 -12.24 0.06
CA ASP A 37 5.10 -13.16 1.21
C ASP A 37 4.22 -12.64 2.37
N GLY A 38 4.24 -13.28 3.54
CA GLY A 38 3.42 -12.90 4.70
C GLY A 38 2.08 -13.62 4.85
N VAL A 39 1.61 -14.32 3.80
CA VAL A 39 0.36 -15.10 3.86
C VAL A 39 0.66 -16.58 4.01
N SER A 40 1.24 -17.20 2.99
CA SER A 40 1.64 -18.61 3.03
C SER A 40 3.05 -18.76 3.59
N CYS A 41 3.92 -17.77 3.35
CA CYS A 41 5.26 -17.70 3.91
C CYS A 41 5.33 -16.69 5.04
N GLN A 42 5.36 -17.16 6.29
CA GLN A 42 5.33 -16.29 7.48
C GLN A 42 6.72 -15.85 7.98
N ASN A 43 7.79 -16.27 7.32
CA ASN A 43 9.15 -16.02 7.80
C ASN A 43 9.63 -14.60 7.50
N ALA A 44 9.30 -14.08 6.32
CA ALA A 44 9.70 -12.76 5.84
C ALA A 44 8.61 -12.14 4.98
N ILE A 45 8.65 -10.82 4.88
CA ILE A 45 7.81 -10.01 3.99
C ILE A 45 8.69 -8.88 3.48
N LEU A 46 8.74 -8.68 2.17
CA LEU A 46 9.31 -7.47 1.58
C LEU A 46 8.15 -6.57 1.17
N GLN A 47 8.05 -5.39 1.78
CA GLN A 47 6.92 -4.49 1.57
C GLN A 47 7.32 -3.02 1.65
N THR A 48 6.53 -2.17 1.00
CA THR A 48 6.66 -0.71 1.06
C THR A 48 5.30 -0.07 0.86
N GLY A 49 5.08 1.07 1.49
CA GLY A 49 3.77 1.70 1.47
C GLY A 49 3.77 3.11 2.04
N ILE A 50 2.58 3.66 2.13
CA ILE A 50 2.32 4.93 2.81
C ILE A 50 1.52 4.65 4.05
N ASP A 51 1.97 5.26 5.13
CA ASP A 51 1.27 5.44 6.38
C ASP A 51 0.52 6.74 6.39
N THR A 52 -0.79 6.70 6.66
CA THR A 52 -1.57 7.91 6.86
C THR A 52 -1.93 8.03 8.33
N THR A 53 -1.36 8.99 9.07
CA THR A 53 -1.58 9.17 10.50
C THR A 53 -2.59 10.28 10.79
N ILE A 54 -3.66 10.02 11.56
CA ILE A 54 -4.54 11.08 12.09
C ILE A 54 -4.26 11.31 13.58
N GLN A 55 -3.82 12.51 13.93
CA GLN A 55 -3.59 12.92 15.32
C GLN A 55 -4.14 14.32 15.56
N ASN A 56 -5.03 14.47 16.56
CA ASN A 56 -5.66 15.75 16.90
C ASN A 56 -6.34 16.48 15.72
N GLY A 57 -6.88 15.70 14.76
CA GLY A 57 -7.51 16.23 13.54
C GLY A 57 -6.53 16.63 12.44
N GLN A 58 -5.23 16.53 12.68
CA GLN A 58 -4.19 16.70 11.68
C GLN A 58 -3.89 15.35 11.03
N VAL A 59 -3.81 15.34 9.70
CA VAL A 59 -3.42 14.17 8.91
C VAL A 59 -1.97 14.33 8.46
N THR A 60 -1.14 13.32 8.68
CA THR A 60 0.23 13.22 8.15
C THR A 60 0.36 11.97 7.30
N TYR A 61 1.35 11.99 6.40
CA TYR A 61 1.64 10.88 5.50
C TYR A 61 3.13 10.58 5.57
N ASP A 62 3.47 9.33 5.85
CA ASP A 62 4.85 8.87 5.98
C ASP A 62 5.07 7.71 5.00
N ALA A 63 6.08 7.80 4.15
CA ALA A 63 6.45 6.73 3.22
C ALA A 63 7.48 5.82 3.88
N TRP A 64 7.38 4.51 3.68
CA TRP A 64 8.22 3.56 4.41
C TRP A 64 8.50 2.29 3.61
N TRP A 65 9.52 1.55 4.03
CA TRP A 65 9.82 0.20 3.55
C TRP A 65 10.14 -0.76 4.71
N GLU A 66 9.94 -2.06 4.50
CA GLU A 66 10.22 -3.09 5.50
C GLU A 66 10.66 -4.40 4.86
N TRP A 67 11.61 -5.05 5.52
CA TRP A 67 11.87 -6.48 5.37
C TRP A 67 11.53 -7.16 6.70
N PHE A 68 10.30 -7.63 6.87
CA PHE A 68 9.87 -8.31 8.10
C PHE A 68 10.76 -9.55 8.34
N PRO A 69 11.16 -9.87 9.59
CA PRO A 69 10.69 -9.33 10.88
C PRO A 69 11.48 -8.12 11.42
N PHE A 70 12.31 -7.48 10.60
CA PHE A 70 12.94 -6.22 11.00
C PHE A 70 11.90 -5.11 11.02
N ALA A 71 12.08 -4.13 11.91
CA ALA A 71 11.16 -3.00 11.99
C ALA A 71 11.18 -2.19 10.69
N ALA A 72 10.00 -1.74 10.26
CA ALA A 72 9.86 -0.78 9.18
C ALA A 72 10.70 0.50 9.40
N ALA A 73 11.19 1.06 8.31
CA ALA A 73 11.95 2.30 8.28
C ALA A 73 11.26 3.32 7.36
N ASP A 74 11.17 4.56 7.83
CA ASP A 74 10.60 5.66 7.05
C ASP A 74 11.63 6.20 6.05
N PHE A 75 11.16 6.53 4.84
CA PHE A 75 11.91 7.40 3.93
C PHE A 75 11.88 8.84 4.46
N PRO A 76 13.00 9.59 4.38
CA PRO A 76 13.01 10.99 4.81
C PRO A 76 11.99 11.83 4.05
N ALA A 77 11.26 12.69 4.76
CA ALA A 77 10.21 13.52 4.18
C ALA A 77 10.75 14.55 3.17
N GLU A 78 12.03 14.91 3.27
CA GLU A 78 12.75 15.72 2.29
C GLU A 78 13.00 14.99 0.95
N ASP A 79 13.05 13.66 0.96
CA ASP A 79 13.29 12.83 -0.22
C ASP A 79 11.99 12.41 -0.90
N ILE A 80 10.91 12.25 -0.13
CA ILE A 80 9.57 12.00 -0.63
C ILE A 80 8.52 12.72 0.21
N SER A 81 7.84 13.69 -0.40
CA SER A 81 6.67 14.32 0.21
C SER A 81 5.40 13.64 -0.31
N VAL A 82 4.44 13.38 0.59
CA VAL A 82 3.15 12.78 0.25
C VAL A 82 2.02 13.61 0.86
N SER A 83 1.01 13.88 0.06
CA SER A 83 -0.18 14.63 0.44
C SER A 83 -1.46 13.94 0.02
N ALA A 84 -2.57 14.34 0.65
CA ALA A 84 -3.89 13.89 0.27
C ALA A 84 -4.15 14.19 -1.22
N GLY A 85 -4.54 13.15 -1.98
CA GLY A 85 -4.84 13.27 -3.41
C GLY A 85 -3.65 13.04 -4.35
N ASP A 86 -2.46 12.78 -3.83
CA ASP A 86 -1.31 12.44 -4.66
C ASP A 86 -1.49 11.10 -5.38
N ILE A 87 -0.90 11.01 -6.57
CA ILE A 87 -0.85 9.78 -7.38
C ILE A 87 0.50 9.12 -7.14
N LEU A 88 0.47 7.96 -6.51
CA LEU A 88 1.67 7.23 -6.14
C LEU A 88 1.79 5.94 -6.96
N THR A 89 3.01 5.61 -7.35
CA THR A 89 3.40 4.26 -7.76
C THR A 89 4.23 3.67 -6.64
N VAL A 90 3.86 2.47 -6.21
CA VAL A 90 4.49 1.74 -5.11
C VAL A 90 4.87 0.36 -5.67
N SER A 91 6.12 -0.04 -5.50
CA SER A 91 6.66 -1.28 -6.06
C SER A 91 7.68 -1.90 -5.12
N VAL A 92 7.66 -3.23 -5.06
CA VAL A 92 8.75 -4.02 -4.50
C VAL A 92 9.27 -4.98 -5.56
N THR A 93 10.58 -5.25 -5.56
CA THR A 93 11.20 -6.23 -6.46
C THR A 93 12.15 -7.10 -5.66
N ALA A 94 11.84 -8.39 -5.50
CA ALA A 94 12.80 -9.35 -4.98
C ALA A 94 13.80 -9.74 -6.08
N THR A 95 15.09 -9.43 -5.87
CA THR A 95 16.18 -9.80 -6.80
C THR A 95 16.80 -11.16 -6.43
N SER A 96 16.65 -11.59 -5.19
CA SER A 96 16.92 -12.95 -4.70
C SER A 96 16.06 -13.23 -3.46
N ALA A 97 16.13 -14.45 -2.91
CA ALA A 97 15.39 -14.78 -1.69
C ALA A 97 15.81 -13.89 -0.50
N THR A 98 16.95 -13.23 -0.58
CA THR A 98 17.50 -12.40 0.50
C THR A 98 17.82 -10.98 0.06
N SER A 99 17.42 -10.54 -1.14
CA SER A 99 17.71 -9.18 -1.61
C SER A 99 16.58 -8.65 -2.48
N GLY A 100 16.44 -7.33 -2.54
CA GLY A 100 15.40 -6.70 -3.33
C GLY A 100 15.41 -5.18 -3.23
N THR A 101 14.39 -4.56 -3.81
CA THR A 101 14.18 -3.11 -3.74
C THR A 101 12.77 -2.78 -3.30
N ALA A 102 12.63 -1.64 -2.62
CA ALA A 102 11.36 -1.00 -2.29
C ALA A 102 11.38 0.41 -2.87
N GLU A 103 10.41 0.74 -3.74
CA GLU A 103 10.37 2.00 -4.47
C GLU A 103 9.01 2.66 -4.36
N ILE A 104 9.01 3.98 -4.13
CA ILE A 104 7.83 4.83 -4.13
C ILE A 104 8.10 6.03 -5.03
N ILE A 105 7.24 6.23 -6.03
CA ILE A 105 7.26 7.38 -6.93
C ILE A 105 5.99 8.19 -6.68
N ASN A 106 6.16 9.44 -6.25
CA ASN A 106 5.06 10.40 -6.22
C ASN A 106 5.00 11.15 -7.56
N GLN A 107 4.07 10.75 -8.41
CA GLN A 107 3.88 11.35 -9.74
C GLN A 107 3.37 12.79 -9.67
N SER A 108 2.66 13.15 -8.59
CA SER A 108 2.13 14.50 -8.39
C SER A 108 3.24 15.52 -8.09
N THR A 109 4.29 15.10 -7.37
CA THR A 109 5.42 15.95 -6.98
C THR A 109 6.69 15.70 -7.80
N ALA A 110 6.68 14.69 -8.67
CA ALA A 110 7.83 14.20 -9.42
C ALA A 110 9.03 13.79 -8.53
N MET A 111 8.74 13.35 -7.30
CA MET A 111 9.72 12.82 -6.35
C MET A 111 9.70 11.29 -6.37
N ALA A 112 10.84 10.67 -6.08
CA ALA A 112 10.97 9.22 -6.01
C ALA A 112 12.02 8.83 -4.97
N VAL A 113 11.75 7.75 -4.26
CA VAL A 113 12.67 7.11 -3.32
C VAL A 113 12.77 5.63 -3.64
N VAL A 114 13.97 5.08 -3.43
CA VAL A 114 14.23 3.65 -3.56
C VAL A 114 15.17 3.21 -2.45
N GLU A 115 14.80 2.16 -1.75
CA GLU A 115 15.71 1.41 -0.90
C GLU A 115 16.27 0.22 -1.68
N ASP A 116 17.60 0.08 -1.68
CA ASP A 116 18.31 -1.10 -2.19
C ASP A 116 18.70 -2.03 -1.05
N ILE A 117 17.93 -3.10 -0.87
CA ILE A 117 18.13 -4.07 0.20
C ILE A 117 19.10 -5.14 -0.31
N ALA A 118 20.39 -4.85 -0.13
CA ALA A 118 21.48 -5.67 -0.66
C ALA A 118 21.50 -7.10 -0.08
N THR A 119 21.17 -7.28 1.20
CA THR A 119 21.04 -8.61 1.83
C THR A 119 20.19 -8.58 3.10
N SER A 120 19.39 -9.63 3.29
CA SER A 120 18.64 -9.92 4.51
C SER A 120 18.98 -11.32 5.01
N PRO A 121 19.17 -11.51 6.33
CA PRO A 121 19.43 -12.84 6.90
C PRO A 121 18.19 -13.74 6.91
N ILE A 122 16.99 -13.22 6.62
CA ILE A 122 15.74 -13.99 6.58
C ILE A 122 15.23 -14.03 5.14
N ALA A 123 15.11 -15.24 4.60
CA ALA A 123 14.76 -15.45 3.21
C ALA A 123 13.24 -15.37 2.96
N LEU A 124 12.88 -14.68 1.89
CA LEU A 124 11.59 -14.76 1.23
C LEU A 124 11.40 -16.14 0.58
N CYS A 125 10.15 -16.61 0.56
CA CYS A 125 9.71 -17.73 -0.24
C CYS A 125 9.33 -17.31 -1.67
N MET A 126 8.97 -16.04 -1.88
CA MET A 126 8.43 -15.48 -3.13
C MET A 126 7.18 -16.20 -3.62
N SER A 127 6.29 -16.55 -2.69
CA SER A 127 5.06 -17.31 -2.94
C SER A 127 3.82 -16.45 -2.98
N ASP A 128 3.83 -15.30 -2.30
CA ASP A 128 2.69 -14.39 -2.23
C ASP A 128 3.01 -13.04 -2.90
N ALA A 129 1.98 -12.39 -3.42
CA ALA A 129 2.02 -11.01 -3.87
C ALA A 129 0.69 -10.35 -3.53
N GLU A 130 0.74 -9.17 -2.90
CA GLU A 130 -0.44 -8.61 -2.26
C GLU A 130 -0.53 -7.08 -2.39
N TRP A 131 -1.79 -6.59 -2.37
CA TRP A 131 -2.16 -5.18 -2.31
C TRP A 131 -3.11 -5.02 -1.13
N ILE A 132 -2.64 -4.39 -0.06
CA ILE A 132 -3.32 -4.45 1.24
C ILE A 132 -3.74 -3.06 1.71
N VAL A 133 -4.81 -3.02 2.49
CA VAL A 133 -5.01 -1.96 3.49
C VAL A 133 -4.94 -2.66 4.84
N GLU A 134 -3.99 -2.27 5.68
CA GLU A 134 -3.73 -2.95 6.95
C GLU A 134 -4.16 -2.11 8.15
N ASP A 135 -4.77 -2.77 9.14
CA ASP A 135 -4.83 -2.27 10.51
C ASP A 135 -3.67 -2.85 11.29
N PHE A 136 -2.60 -2.08 11.42
CA PHE A 136 -1.33 -2.54 11.97
C PHE A 136 -1.25 -2.30 13.49
N SER A 137 -0.21 -2.83 14.12
CA SER A 137 0.01 -2.69 15.56
C SER A 137 1.21 -1.81 15.89
N VAL A 138 1.08 -0.98 16.94
CA VAL A 138 2.19 -0.27 17.58
C VAL A 138 2.41 -0.88 18.97
N GLY A 139 3.63 -1.38 19.22
CA GLY A 139 3.96 -1.99 20.52
C GLY A 139 3.08 -3.21 20.85
N GLY A 140 2.63 -3.95 19.83
CA GLY A 140 1.78 -5.14 19.99
C GLY A 140 0.29 -4.86 20.22
N THR A 141 -0.15 -3.62 20.11
CA THR A 141 -1.58 -3.26 20.17
C THR A 141 -2.02 -2.66 18.85
N LEU A 142 -3.15 -3.12 18.31
CA LEU A 142 -3.76 -2.52 17.13
C LEU A 142 -4.03 -1.03 17.35
N VAL A 143 -3.74 -0.21 16.36
CA VAL A 143 -4.17 1.18 16.38
C VAL A 143 -5.67 1.26 16.12
N PRO A 144 -6.36 2.36 16.50
CA PRO A 144 -7.73 2.55 16.05
C PRO A 144 -7.79 2.66 14.52
N LEU A 145 -8.53 1.77 13.85
CA LEU A 145 -8.79 1.88 12.41
C LEU A 145 -9.70 3.08 12.12
N ALA A 146 -9.22 4.07 11.38
CA ALA A 146 -10.09 5.17 10.95
C ALA A 146 -10.87 4.83 9.69
N ASN A 147 -11.91 5.62 9.46
CA ASN A 147 -12.61 5.61 8.20
C ASN A 147 -11.74 6.30 7.13
N PHE A 148 -11.08 5.50 6.31
CA PHE A 148 -10.28 5.94 5.16
C PHE A 148 -11.11 6.15 3.89
N GLY A 149 -12.44 5.97 3.96
CA GLY A 149 -13.33 5.97 2.81
C GLY A 149 -13.01 4.81 1.87
N THR A 150 -12.24 5.07 0.82
CA THR A 150 -11.88 4.08 -0.19
C THR A 150 -10.45 4.27 -0.66
N VAL A 151 -9.71 3.16 -0.70
CA VAL A 151 -8.41 3.05 -1.37
C VAL A 151 -8.61 2.28 -2.65
N THR A 152 -7.96 2.73 -3.73
CA THR A 152 -7.95 2.01 -5.00
C THR A 152 -6.53 1.86 -5.49
N PHE A 153 -6.08 0.63 -5.64
CA PHE A 153 -4.88 0.27 -6.37
C PHE A 153 -5.27 0.06 -7.84
N THR A 154 -4.59 0.76 -8.73
CA THR A 154 -4.79 0.65 -10.18
C THR A 154 -3.49 0.23 -10.86
N GLY A 155 -3.57 -0.54 -11.94
CA GLY A 155 -2.37 -1.07 -12.57
C GLY A 155 -1.66 -2.12 -11.69
N ALA A 156 -2.40 -2.73 -10.78
CA ALA A 156 -1.92 -3.80 -9.91
C ALA A 156 -1.49 -4.99 -10.77
N SER A 157 -0.23 -5.38 -10.64
CA SER A 157 0.35 -6.53 -11.34
C SER A 157 1.50 -7.14 -10.54
N ALA A 158 1.66 -8.45 -10.64
CA ALA A 158 2.77 -9.19 -10.05
C ALA A 158 3.60 -9.84 -11.16
N GLY A 159 4.93 -9.81 -11.01
CA GLY A 159 5.85 -10.52 -11.89
C GLY A 159 6.05 -11.96 -11.44
N THR A 160 5.96 -12.91 -12.37
CA THR A 160 6.23 -14.33 -12.12
C THR A 160 7.25 -14.87 -13.12
N PRO A 161 7.87 -16.05 -12.90
CA PRO A 161 8.72 -16.69 -13.91
C PRO A 161 8.02 -16.93 -15.26
N SER A 162 6.68 -17.04 -15.26
CA SER A 162 5.85 -17.21 -16.46
C SER A 162 5.38 -15.90 -17.10
N GLY A 163 5.74 -14.74 -16.53
CA GLY A 163 5.29 -13.42 -16.98
C GLY A 163 4.48 -12.67 -15.93
N SER A 164 3.92 -11.52 -16.32
CA SER A 164 3.11 -10.71 -15.41
C SER A 164 1.68 -11.24 -15.32
N VAL A 165 1.13 -11.22 -14.11
CA VAL A 165 -0.28 -11.51 -13.81
C VAL A 165 -0.94 -10.27 -13.20
N ASP A 166 -2.24 -10.11 -13.43
CA ASP A 166 -3.06 -9.09 -12.75
C ASP A 166 -3.69 -9.66 -11.48
N THR A 167 -4.67 -8.98 -10.90
CA THR A 167 -5.30 -9.38 -9.63
C THR A 167 -6.50 -10.29 -9.82
N SER A 168 -6.86 -10.69 -11.04
CA SER A 168 -8.09 -11.44 -11.34
C SER A 168 -8.17 -12.81 -10.65
N SER A 169 -7.03 -13.41 -10.27
CA SER A 169 -6.96 -14.67 -9.52
C SER A 169 -6.62 -14.50 -8.04
N ALA A 170 -6.54 -13.26 -7.54
CA ALA A 170 -6.18 -12.99 -6.16
C ALA A 170 -7.30 -13.38 -5.19
N ASN A 171 -6.91 -13.90 -4.03
CA ASN A 171 -7.84 -14.07 -2.91
C ASN A 171 -8.13 -12.71 -2.26
N THR A 172 -9.34 -12.55 -1.75
CA THR A 172 -9.72 -11.34 -0.99
C THR A 172 -9.70 -11.64 0.50
N VAL A 173 -9.04 -10.77 1.27
CA VAL A 173 -9.05 -10.76 2.73
C VAL A 173 -9.57 -9.40 3.19
N ILE A 174 -10.41 -9.38 4.22
CA ILE A 174 -11.00 -8.16 4.79
C ILE A 174 -10.61 -8.02 6.26
N ILE A 175 -10.63 -6.79 6.76
CA ILE A 175 -10.40 -6.51 8.18
C ILE A 175 -11.67 -6.87 8.93
N ASN A 176 -11.59 -7.89 9.79
CA ASN A 176 -12.65 -8.28 10.70
C ASN A 176 -12.17 -8.15 12.14
N GLN A 177 -12.91 -7.42 12.97
CA GLN A 177 -12.64 -7.30 14.40
C GLN A 177 -13.90 -7.63 15.18
N ASN A 178 -13.78 -8.54 16.16
CA ASN A 178 -14.90 -8.97 17.00
C ASN A 178 -16.12 -9.46 16.19
N ASN A 179 -15.89 -10.18 15.09
CA ASN A 179 -16.92 -10.65 14.16
C ASN A 179 -17.68 -9.52 13.43
N VAL A 180 -17.06 -8.35 13.30
CA VAL A 180 -17.59 -7.23 12.52
C VAL A 180 -16.60 -6.94 11.39
N ASP A 181 -17.10 -7.00 10.16
CA ASP A 181 -16.34 -6.58 8.99
C ASP A 181 -16.21 -5.05 9.00
N LEU A 182 -14.97 -4.57 8.97
CA LEU A 182 -14.64 -3.14 8.93
C LEU A 182 -14.28 -2.69 7.51
N THR A 183 -14.00 -3.62 6.61
CA THR A 183 -13.71 -3.32 5.21
C THR A 183 -14.42 -4.26 4.25
N SER A 184 -14.64 -3.77 3.03
CA SER A 184 -15.03 -4.56 1.86
C SER A 184 -13.98 -4.38 0.77
N ALA A 185 -13.85 -5.37 -0.10
CA ALA A 185 -12.93 -5.29 -1.23
C ALA A 185 -13.55 -5.79 -2.54
N LEU A 186 -13.19 -5.12 -3.64
CA LEU A 186 -13.59 -5.45 -4.99
C LEU A 186 -12.34 -5.58 -5.86
N ILE A 187 -12.26 -6.68 -6.61
CA ILE A 187 -11.18 -6.97 -7.54
C ILE A 187 -11.74 -7.03 -8.96
N SER A 188 -11.08 -6.35 -9.89
CA SER A 188 -11.44 -6.37 -11.32
C SER A 188 -10.22 -6.09 -12.20
N GLY A 189 -9.68 -7.13 -12.83
CA GLY A 189 -8.52 -7.02 -13.73
C GLY A 189 -7.28 -6.59 -12.96
N SER A 190 -6.77 -5.39 -13.25
CA SER A 190 -5.64 -4.76 -12.56
C SER A 190 -6.05 -3.72 -11.51
N THR A 191 -7.29 -3.80 -11.02
CA THR A 191 -7.84 -2.89 -10.01
C THR A 191 -8.21 -3.64 -8.74
N VAL A 192 -7.73 -3.15 -7.59
CA VAL A 192 -8.13 -3.58 -6.25
C VAL A 192 -8.69 -2.36 -5.52
N MET A 193 -9.95 -2.42 -5.13
CA MET A 193 -10.60 -1.37 -4.37
C MET A 193 -10.94 -1.88 -2.98
N VAL A 194 -10.51 -1.17 -1.94
CA VAL A 194 -10.82 -1.48 -0.54
C VAL A 194 -11.59 -0.30 0.04
N ALA A 195 -12.76 -0.56 0.64
CA ALA A 195 -13.60 0.45 1.26
C ALA A 195 -13.83 0.14 2.74
N TYR A 196 -13.80 1.17 3.58
CA TYR A 196 -14.24 1.11 4.97
C TYR A 196 -15.77 0.95 5.03
N ILE A 197 -16.28 0.19 6.00
CA ILE A 197 -17.73 -0.07 6.21
C ILE A 197 -18.27 0.76 7.39
#